data_AF-A0A0P8E291-F1
#
_entry.id   AF-A0A0P8E291-F1
#
_cell.length_a   1.000
_cell.length_b   1.000
_cell.length_c   1.000
_cell.angle_alpha   90.00
_cell.angle_beta   90.00
_cell.angle_gamma   90.00
#
_symmetry.space_group_name_H-M   'P 1'
#
loop_
_entity.id
_entity.type
_entity.pdbx_description
1 polymer ?
#
loop_
_entity_poly.entity_id
_entity_poly.type
_entity_poly.pdbx_seq_one_letter_code
_entity_poly.pdbx_strand_id
1 'polypeptide(L)' 'SATDADNDTIIYGTNATNGTINATTGEYSWQTNSSDAGTYVWYFNSTDNYGGTATETITITVTAVLPVNYT' A
#
# COMPACT_ATOMS: atom_id res chain seq x y z
N SER A 1 -7.55 4.85 6.99
CA SER A 1 -7.16 6.22 7.41
C SER A 1 -6.53 6.15 8.79
N ALA A 2 -5.55 7.00 9.08
CA ALA A 2 -5.07 7.21 10.44
C ALA A 2 -6.00 8.17 11.20
N THR A 3 -5.99 8.10 12.52
CA THR A 3 -6.67 9.05 13.41
C THR A 3 -5.62 9.59 14.35
N ASP A 4 -5.44 10.91 14.34
CA ASP A 4 -4.53 11.61 15.23
C ASP A 4 -5.35 12.37 16.28
N ALA A 5 -4.94 12.28 17.54
CA ALA A 5 -5.69 12.86 18.66
C ALA A 5 -5.62 14.38 18.70
N ASP A 6 -4.52 14.94 18.18
CA ASP A 6 -4.22 16.37 18.16
C ASP A 6 -4.55 17.01 16.79
N ASN A 7 -5.03 16.18 15.86
CA ASN A 7 -5.50 16.53 14.53
C ASN A 7 -4.37 17.09 13.63
N ASP A 8 -3.15 16.58 13.84
CA ASP A 8 -1.95 16.95 13.11
C ASP A 8 -1.94 16.44 11.67
N THR A 9 -1.09 17.07 10.85
CA THR A 9 -0.90 16.62 9.47
C THR A 9 -0.12 15.31 9.46
N ILE A 10 -0.75 14.25 8.97
CA ILE A 10 -0.15 12.94 8.83
C ILE A 10 0.46 12.77 7.43
N ILE A 11 1.69 12.24 7.38
CA ILE A 11 2.35 11.82 6.15
C ILE A 11 2.33 10.29 6.08
N TYR A 12 1.83 9.77 4.97
CA TYR A 12 1.77 8.33 4.70
C TYR A 12 2.96 7.87 3.85
N GLY A 13 3.46 6.67 4.14
CA GLY A 13 4.55 6.05 3.40
C GLY A 13 4.44 4.52 3.34
N THR A 14 5.32 3.91 2.55
CA THR A 14 5.40 2.45 2.37
C THR A 14 6.77 2.03 1.85
N ASN A 15 7.18 0.77 2.07
CA ASN A 15 8.28 0.14 1.34
C ASN A 15 7.82 -0.62 0.08
N ALA A 16 6.54 -0.58 -0.26
CA ALA A 16 6.03 -1.21 -1.47
C ALA A 16 6.69 -0.62 -2.71
N THR A 17 7.17 -1.48 -3.60
CA THR A 17 7.99 -1.09 -4.76
C THR A 17 7.24 -1.08 -6.09
N ASN A 18 6.03 -1.63 -6.13
CA ASN A 18 5.35 -1.91 -7.39
C ASN A 18 4.29 -0.85 -7.77
N GLY A 19 4.11 0.16 -6.93
CA GLY A 19 3.10 1.18 -7.07
C GLY A 19 3.51 2.48 -6.42
N THR A 20 2.56 3.39 -6.28
CA THR A 20 2.77 4.71 -5.66
C THR A 20 1.75 4.94 -4.56
N ILE A 21 2.19 5.58 -3.47
CA ILE A 21 1.32 6.05 -2.39
C ILE A 21 1.12 7.56 -2.51
N ASN A 22 -0.11 8.01 -2.34
CA ASN A 22 -0.40 9.41 -2.08
C ASN A 22 -0.09 9.71 -0.61
N ALA A 23 0.98 10.46 -0.36
CA ALA A 23 1.45 10.75 0.99
C ALA A 23 0.48 11.55 1.85
N THR A 24 -0.55 12.19 1.26
CA THR A 24 -1.58 12.95 1.99
C THR A 24 -2.79 12.10 2.34
N THR A 25 -3.22 11.20 1.44
CA THR A 25 -4.43 10.38 1.64
C THR A 25 -4.15 8.97 2.13
N GLY A 26 -2.92 8.48 1.96
CA GLY A 26 -2.55 7.09 2.19
C GLY A 26 -3.03 6.11 1.11
N GLU A 27 -3.61 6.62 0.02
CA GLU A 27 -4.06 5.78 -1.09
C GLU A 27 -2.86 5.23 -1.86
N TYR A 28 -2.69 3.91 -1.84
CA TYR A 28 -1.69 3.19 -2.63
C TYR A 28 -2.31 2.60 -3.88
N SER A 29 -1.70 2.83 -5.04
CA SER A 29 -2.15 2.31 -6.32
C SER A 29 -1.03 1.53 -7.01
N TRP A 30 -1.35 0.32 -7.45
CA TRP A 30 -0.49 -0.56 -8.22
C TRP A 30 -1.28 -1.19 -9.36
N GLN A 31 -0.89 -0.88 -10.60
CA GLN A 31 -1.43 -1.53 -11.78
C GLN A 31 -0.74 -2.88 -11.99
N THR A 32 -1.46 -3.98 -11.74
CA THR A 32 -0.96 -5.35 -11.87
C THR A 32 -1.16 -5.93 -13.27
N ASN A 33 -0.34 -6.90 -13.64
CA ASN A 33 -0.54 -7.79 -14.78
C ASN A 33 -0.26 -9.26 -14.40
N SER A 34 -0.38 -10.19 -15.35
CA SER A 34 -0.20 -11.63 -15.06
C SER A 34 1.21 -12.01 -14.59
N SER A 35 2.25 -11.24 -14.95
CA SER A 35 3.62 -11.45 -14.46
C SER A 35 3.81 -11.11 -12.99
N ASP A 36 2.87 -10.35 -12.42
CA ASP A 36 2.91 -9.91 -11.02
C ASP A 36 2.30 -10.94 -10.07
N ALA A 37 1.89 -12.11 -10.57
CA ALA A 37 1.32 -13.15 -9.74
C ALA A 37 2.30 -13.61 -8.67
N GLY A 38 1.87 -13.54 -7.41
CA GLY A 38 2.74 -13.80 -6.26
C GLY A 38 2.19 -13.21 -4.96
N THR A 39 2.97 -13.40 -3.90
CA THR A 39 2.68 -12.84 -2.58
C THR A 39 3.73 -11.81 -2.21
N TYR A 40 3.27 -10.64 -1.78
CA TYR A 40 4.09 -9.49 -1.41
C TYR A 40 3.79 -9.11 0.04
N VAL A 41 4.84 -8.92 0.84
CA VAL A 41 4.72 -8.49 2.23
C VAL A 41 5.41 -7.14 2.35
N TRP A 42 4.61 -6.10 2.55
CA TRP A 42 5.06 -4.71 2.63
C TRP A 42 4.53 -4.07 3.90
N TYR A 43 5.22 -3.05 4.38
CA TYR A 43 4.71 -2.20 5.43
C TYR A 43 4.19 -0.88 4.86
N PHE A 44 3.22 -0.33 5.56
CA PHE A 44 2.68 1.00 5.36
C PHE A 44 2.78 1.73 6.69
N ASN A 45 3.07 3.02 6.64
CA ASN A 45 3.22 3.82 7.84
C ASN A 45 2.49 5.16 7.73
N SER A 46 2.20 5.72 8.90
CA SER A 46 1.68 7.06 9.07
C SER A 46 2.54 7.76 10.12
N THR A 47 3.13 8.88 9.75
CA THR A 47 4.06 9.65 10.59
C THR A 47 3.47 11.03 10.84
N ASP A 48 3.43 11.44 12.10
CA ASP A 48 3.13 12.82 12.49
C ASP A 48 4.38 13.70 12.39
N ASN A 49 4.21 15.02 12.48
CA ASN A 49 5.29 16.00 12.46
C ASN A 49 6.04 16.14 13.80
N TYR A 50 5.70 15.33 14.81
CA TYR A 50 6.31 15.31 16.14
C TYR A 50 7.14 14.05 16.40
N GLY A 51 7.28 13.18 15.40
CA GLY A 51 8.12 11.98 15.42
C GLY A 51 7.39 10.71 15.81
N GLY A 52 6.08 10.75 16.06
CA GLY A 52 5.25 9.57 16.19
C GLY A 52 5.09 8.87 14.83
N THR A 53 5.16 7.54 14.83
CA THR A 53 4.96 6.74 13.62
C THR A 53 4.24 5.46 13.99
N ALA A 54 3.11 5.22 13.33
CA ALA A 54 2.44 3.92 13.33
C ALA A 54 2.82 3.15 12.06
N THR A 55 3.03 1.84 12.17
CA THR A 55 3.39 0.98 11.05
C THR A 55 2.50 -0.26 11.05
N GLU A 56 2.00 -0.63 9.87
CA GLU A 56 1.18 -1.82 9.64
C GLU A 56 1.86 -2.69 8.56
N THR A 57 1.88 -4.01 8.75
CA THR A 57 2.40 -4.96 7.75
C THR A 57 1.25 -5.59 6.99
N ILE A 58 1.23 -5.41 5.67
CA ILE A 58 0.18 -5.87 4.76
C ILE A 58 0.72 -6.98 3.87
N THR A 59 -0.05 -8.07 3.78
CA THR A 59 0.20 -9.15 2.81
C THR A 59 -0.75 -8.99 1.62
N ILE A 60 -0.18 -8.84 0.42
CA ILE A 60 -0.92 -8.72 -0.84
C ILE A 60 -0.68 -9.99 -1.65
N THR A 61 -1.75 -10.61 -2.13
CA THR A 61 -1.66 -11.75 -3.05
C THR A 61 -2.26 -11.34 -4.39
N VAL A 62 -1.44 -11.40 -5.43
CA VAL A 62 -1.87 -11.18 -6.81
C VAL A 62 -2.04 -12.54 -7.48
N THR A 63 -3.23 -12.77 -8.01
CA THR A 63 -3.56 -14.00 -8.74
C THR A 63 -3.56 -13.73 -10.24
N ALA A 64 -2.88 -14.57 -11.02
CA ALA A 64 -2.95 -14.48 -12.47
C ALA A 64 -4.37 -14.76 -12.96
N VAL A 65 -4.85 -13.93 -13.89
CA VAL A 65 -6.01 -14.25 -14.72
C VAL A 65 -5.48 -14.94 -15.96
N LEU A 66 -5.70 -16.24 -16.08
CA LEU A 66 -5.39 -16.96 -17.31
C LEU A 66 -6.39 -16.54 -18.40
N PRO A 67 -5.95 -16.35 -19.66
CA PRO A 67 -6.89 -16.13 -20.75
C PRO A 67 -7.85 -17.31 -20.84
N VAL A 68 -9.16 -17.01 -20.88
CA VAL A 68 -10.17 -18.03 -21.17
C VAL A 68 -10.00 -18.40 -22.65
N ASN A 69 -9.53 -19.62 -22.90
CA ASN A 69 -9.49 -20.15 -24.26
C ASN A 69 -10.93 -20.44 -24.70
N TYR A 70 -11.50 -19.61 -25.59
CA TYR A 70 -12.71 -19.96 -26.31
C TYR A 70 -12.33 -20.96 -27.42
N THR A 71 -12.78 -22.21 -27.29
CA THR A 71 -12.75 -23.23 -28.37
C THR A 71 -14.09 -23.27 -29.07
#